data_AF-A0A351KV11-F1
#
_entry.id   AF-A0A351KV11-F1
#
_cell.length_a   1.000
_cell.length_b   1.000
_cell.length_c   1.000
_cell.angle_alpha   90.00
_cell.angle_beta   90.00
_cell.angle_gamma   90.00
#
_symmetry.space_group_name_H-M   'P 1'
#
loop_
_entity.id
_entity.type
_entity.pdbx_description
1 polymer ?
#
loop_
_entity_poly.entity_id
_entity_poly.type
_entity_poly.pdbx_seq_one_letter_code
_entity_poly.pdbx_strand_id
1 'polypeptide(L)' 'MDVLEMNVVFEQRCVRLNVPKPWLERDAVIAETALFHGMIIVIRNLSDFQSTGADLFNPWVGA' A
#
# COMPACT_ATOMS: atom_id res chain seq x y z
N MET A 1 -8.48 10.24 -13.03
CA MET A 1 -8.66 9.68 -11.68
C MET A 1 -9.33 8.35 -11.89
N ASP A 2 -8.51 7.32 -12.05
CA ASP A 2 -8.96 5.96 -12.29
C ASP A 2 -9.12 5.28 -10.93
N VAL A 3 -10.25 4.60 -10.73
CA VAL A 3 -10.53 3.84 -9.50
C VAL A 3 -10.16 2.38 -9.77
N LEU A 4 -9.20 1.86 -9.00
CA LEU A 4 -8.76 0.46 -9.12
C LEU A 4 -9.67 -0.44 -8.26
N GLU A 5 -10.15 -1.53 -8.86
CA GLU A 5 -10.95 -2.53 -8.16
C GLU A 5 -10.08 -3.41 -7.26
N MET A 6 -10.58 -3.71 -6.06
CA MET A 6 -9.95 -4.61 -5.10
C MET A 6 -10.26 -6.07 -5.52
N ASN A 7 -9.24 -6.91 -5.72
CA ASN A 7 -9.40 -8.30 -6.19
C ASN A 7 -9.20 -9.31 -5.03
N VAL A 8 -9.98 -10.40 -5.04
CA VAL A 8 -9.99 -11.51 -4.07
C VAL A 8 -8.61 -12.16 -3.87
N VAL A 9 -7.72 -12.12 -4.87
CA VAL A 9 -6.34 -12.62 -4.73
C VAL A 9 -5.53 -11.80 -3.70
N PHE A 10 -5.78 -10.48 -3.60
CA PHE A 10 -5.16 -9.60 -2.60
C PHE A 10 -5.64 -9.95 -1.18
N GLU A 11 -6.94 -10.19 -1.01
CA GLU A 11 -7.55 -10.49 0.30
C GLU A 11 -6.90 -11.72 0.96
N GLN A 12 -6.59 -12.77 0.18
CA GLN A 12 -5.96 -13.99 0.71
C GLN A 12 -4.52 -13.78 1.18
N ARG A 13 -3.78 -12.83 0.59
CA ARG A 13 -2.42 -12.48 1.02
C ARG A 13 -2.43 -11.62 2.28
N CYS A 14 -3.38 -10.70 2.40
CA CYS A 14 -3.61 -9.92 3.62
C CYS A 14 -4.00 -10.81 4.81
N VAL A 15 -4.87 -11.79 4.60
CA VAL A 15 -5.27 -12.77 5.65
C VAL A 15 -4.06 -13.54 6.22
N ARG A 16 -3.03 -13.82 5.40
CA ARG A 16 -1.81 -14.48 5.89
C ARG A 16 -0.88 -13.58 6.71
N LEU A 17 -1.02 -12.27 6.61
CA LEU A 17 -0.12 -11.34 7.32
C LEU A 17 -0.44 -11.18 8.80
N ASN A 18 -1.60 -11.66 9.30
CA ASN A 18 -2.01 -11.73 10.72
C ASN A 18 -1.47 -10.55 11.57
N VAL A 19 -1.58 -9.33 11.03
CA VAL A 19 -1.07 -8.14 11.69
C VAL A 19 -2.17 -7.65 12.62
N PRO A 20 -1.92 -7.50 13.94
CA PRO A 20 -2.92 -7.01 14.90
C PRO A 20 -3.21 -5.50 14.77
N LYS A 21 -3.09 -4.94 13.56
CA LYS A 21 -3.23 -3.51 13.27
C LYS A 21 -4.13 -3.34 12.04
N PRO A 22 -5.42 -3.03 12.21
CA PRO A 22 -6.40 -2.89 11.12
C PRO A 22 -6.04 -1.82 10.08
N TRP A 23 -5.17 -0.87 10.43
CA TRP A 23 -4.64 0.11 9.49
C TRP A 23 -3.57 -0.50 8.57
N LEU A 24 -2.74 -1.42 9.07
CA LEU A 24 -1.76 -2.12 8.25
C LEU A 24 -2.41 -2.99 7.18
N GLU A 25 -3.60 -3.53 7.41
CA GLU A 25 -4.33 -4.27 6.36
C GLU A 25 -4.71 -3.36 5.19
N ARG A 26 -5.18 -2.14 5.46
CA ARG A 26 -5.50 -1.17 4.40
C ARG A 26 -4.26 -0.70 3.67
N ASP A 27 -3.19 -0.41 4.42
CA ASP A 27 -1.91 0.00 3.84
C ASP A 27 -1.27 -1.14 3.02
N ALA A 28 -1.43 -2.40 3.46
CA ALA A 28 -1.00 -3.57 2.72
C ALA A 28 -1.74 -3.72 1.39
N VAL A 29 -3.06 -3.50 1.35
CA VAL A 29 -3.80 -3.56 0.08
C VAL A 29 -3.37 -2.46 -0.88
N ILE A 30 -3.16 -1.24 -0.38
CA ILE A 30 -2.69 -0.11 -1.20
C ILE A 30 -1.28 -0.42 -1.75
N ALA A 31 -0.38 -0.91 -0.90
CA ALA A 31 0.97 -1.32 -1.28
C ALA A 31 0.99 -2.44 -2.32
N GLU A 32 0.17 -3.47 -2.11
CA GLU A 32 0.13 -4.60 -3.02
C GLU A 32 -0.50 -4.21 -4.37
N THR A 33 -1.51 -3.33 -4.36
CA THR A 33 -2.09 -2.76 -5.59
C THR A 33 -1.03 -1.99 -6.38
N ALA A 34 -0.25 -1.14 -5.70
CA ALA A 34 0.84 -0.41 -6.33
C ALA A 34 1.89 -1.36 -6.93
N LEU A 35 2.29 -2.40 -6.19
CA LEU A 35 3.23 -3.42 -6.66
C LEU A 35 2.70 -4.20 -7.87
N PHE A 36 1.43 -4.63 -7.83
CA PHE A 36 0.83 -5.41 -8.92
C PHE A 36 0.72 -4.60 -10.21
N HIS A 37 0.44 -3.31 -10.10
CA HIS A 37 0.31 -2.40 -11.24
C HIS A 37 1.63 -1.68 -11.62
N GLY A 38 2.73 -1.90 -10.90
CA GLY A 38 4.00 -1.20 -11.13
C GLY A 38 3.89 0.33 -10.91
N MET A 39 3.10 0.75 -9.93
CA MET A 39 2.82 2.14 -9.59
C MET A 39 3.59 2.61 -8.35
N ILE A 40 3.76 3.93 -8.22
CA ILE A 40 4.39 4.58 -7.07
C ILE A 40 3.30 5.11 -6.12
N ILE A 41 3.45 4.86 -4.82
CA ILE A 41 2.57 5.40 -3.78
C ILE A 41 3.03 6.80 -3.42
N VAL A 42 2.16 7.78 -3.67
CA VAL A 42 2.36 9.17 -3.25
C VAL A 42 1.78 9.35 -1.85
N ILE A 43 2.63 9.49 -0.83
CA ILE A 43 2.18 9.58 0.56
C ILE A 43 3.00 10.55 1.40
N ARG A 44 2.34 11.20 2.36
CA ARG A 44 2.98 12.11 3.32
C ARG A 44 3.80 11.38 4.39
N ASN A 45 3.31 10.24 4.88
CA ASN A 45 4.02 9.46 5.89
C ASN A 45 4.61 8.21 5.26
N LEU A 46 5.89 8.30 4.89
CA LEU A 46 6.62 7.17 4.30
C LEU A 46 6.75 6.00 5.29
N SER A 47 6.83 6.29 6.59
CA SER A 47 7.07 5.32 7.67
C SER A 47 6.02 4.21 7.72
N ASP A 48 4.77 4.54 7.41
CA ASP A 48 3.65 3.59 7.46
C ASP A 48 3.75 2.53 6.34
N PHE A 49 4.42 2.86 5.24
CA PHE A 49 4.52 2.02 4.04
C PHE A 49 5.92 1.45 3.80
N GLN A 50 6.94 1.86 4.54
CA GLN A 50 8.32 1.40 4.36
C GLN A 50 8.48 -0.13 4.46
N SER A 51 7.66 -0.79 5.28
CA SER A 51 7.71 -2.25 5.46
C SER A 51 7.02 -3.04 4.34
N THR A 52 6.34 -2.37 3.41
CA THR A 52 5.53 -3.02 2.38
C THR A 52 6.29 -3.34 1.09
N GLY A 53 7.43 -2.69 0.87
CA GLY A 53 8.28 -2.87 -0.31
C GLY A 53 7.79 -2.19 -1.59
N ALA A 54 6.70 -1.43 -1.54
CA ALA A 54 6.23 -0.60 -2.65
C ALA A 54 7.14 0.63 -2.85
N ASP A 55 7.19 1.16 -4.08
CA ASP A 55 7.87 2.42 -4.37
C ASP A 55 7.10 3.59 -3.76
N LEU A 56 7.77 4.39 -2.91
CA LEU A 56 7.14 5.47 -2.16
C LEU A 56 7.70 6.83 -2.58
N PHE A 57 6.82 7.82 -2.73
CA PHE A 57 7.17 9.20 -3.03
C PHE A 57 6.44 10.17 -2.10
N ASN A 58 7.18 11.10 -1.50
CA ASN A 58 6.60 12.13 -0.64
C ASN A 58 6.83 13.52 -1.25
N PRO A 59 5.83 14.13 -1.90
CA PRO A 59 5.96 15.44 -2.54
C PRO A 59 6.07 16.59 -1.54
N TRP A 60 5.86 16.35 -0.26
CA TRP A 60 5.85 17.38 0.78
C TRP A 60 7.22 17.58 1.46
N VAL A 61 8.25 16.77 1.15
CA VAL A 61 9.59 16.90 1.76
C VAL A 61 10.46 17.95 1.05
N GLY A 62 9.97 18.57 -0.02
CA GLY A 62 10.71 19.54 -0.84
C GLY A 62 10.00 20.88 -1.07
N ALA A 63 9.01 21.21 -0.24
CA ALA A 63 8.31 22.49 -0.25
C ALA A 63 8.80 23.42 0.87
#